data_AF-A0A9P1MZE3-F1
#
_entry.id   AF-A0A9P1MZE3-F1
#
_cell.length_a   1.000
_cell.length_b   1.000
_cell.length_c   1.000
_cell.angle_alpha   90.00
_cell.angle_beta   90.00
_cell.angle_gamma   90.00
#
_symmetry.space_group_name_H-M   'P 1'
#
loop_
_entity.id
_entity.type
_entity.pdbx_description
1 polymer ?
#
loop_
_entity_poly.entity_id
_entity_poly.type
_entity_poly.pdbx_seq_one_letter_code
_entity_poly.pdbx_strand_id
1 'polypeptide(L)'
;MGIAVLEVATKPFAGQKPGPSEFQQQHYTENFIQATIDAGLGAKKRGSQLVVGGDGRFLLIEATVTEYVKLMQSIFDFSKIKSLLSGDLSDGKKFRVLLDSMHGATGPYVSTILADILGADSKDLLRTVPKPDFGGGHPDPNLTYAKALVDQLKNGEHDLGAAFDGDGVSFFV
;
A
#
# COMPACT_ATOMS: atom_id res chain seq x y z
N MET A 1 -1.83 -1.31 25.82
CA MET A 1 -0.96 -2.17 24.98
C MET A 1 0.47 -1.70 25.15
N GLY A 2 1.37 -2.55 25.63
CA GLY A 2 2.80 -2.24 25.66
C GLY A 2 3.41 -2.50 24.29
N ILE A 3 4.30 -1.63 23.83
CA ILE A 3 5.08 -1.87 22.62
C ILE A 3 6.13 -2.95 22.97
N ALA A 4 6.19 -4.02 22.17
CA ALA A 4 7.25 -5.01 22.31
C ALA A 4 8.57 -4.41 21.82
N VAL A 5 9.61 -4.46 22.67
CA VAL A 5 10.97 -4.04 22.30
C VAL A 5 11.69 -5.24 21.70
N LEU A 6 12.21 -5.10 20.49
CA LEU A 6 13.02 -6.10 19.80
C LEU A 6 14.44 -5.60 19.68
N GLU A 7 15.41 -6.43 20.06
CA GLU A 7 16.83 -6.17 19.79
C GLU A 7 17.24 -6.90 18.51
N VAL A 8 17.78 -6.17 17.54
CA VAL A 8 18.21 -6.69 16.24
C VAL A 8 19.70 -6.38 16.06
N ALA A 9 20.51 -7.40 15.79
CA ALA A 9 21.93 -7.22 15.54
C ALA A 9 22.16 -6.65 14.12
N THR A 10 22.94 -5.56 14.01
CA THR A 10 23.23 -4.89 12.75
C THR A 10 24.74 -4.66 12.57
N LYS A 11 25.16 -4.21 11.38
CA LYS A 11 26.56 -3.82 11.08
C LYS A 11 26.62 -2.34 10.68
N PRO A 12 27.50 -1.52 11.28
CA PRO A 12 27.63 -0.11 10.90
C PRO A 12 28.01 0.08 9.43
N PHE A 13 27.42 1.07 8.77
CA PHE A 13 27.80 1.49 7.42
C PHE A 13 28.81 2.63 7.49
N ALA A 14 29.98 2.45 6.90
CA ALA A 14 30.99 3.51 6.83
C ALA A 14 30.53 4.63 5.90
N GLY A 15 30.58 5.88 6.38
CA GLY A 15 30.27 7.05 5.55
C GLY A 15 28.78 7.22 5.21
N GLN A 16 27.89 6.71 6.06
CA GLN A 16 26.44 6.81 5.88
C GLN A 16 26.01 8.29 5.68
N LYS A 17 25.57 8.62 4.46
CA LYS A 17 25.12 9.96 4.07
C LYS A 17 23.71 9.89 3.52
N PRO A 18 22.87 10.92 3.74
CA PRO A 18 21.57 11.01 3.07
C PRO A 18 21.77 10.94 1.55
N GLY A 19 21.23 9.90 0.91
CA GLY A 19 21.43 9.69 -0.52
C GLY A 19 20.55 8.56 -1.07
N PRO A 20 20.16 8.63 -2.35
CA PRO A 20 19.10 7.79 -2.93
C PRO A 20 19.51 6.34 -3.24
N SER A 21 20.77 5.96 -3.06
CA SER A 21 21.27 4.69 -3.61
C SER A 21 21.56 3.62 -2.55
N GLU A 22 21.78 4.00 -1.29
CA GLU A 22 22.24 3.06 -0.25
C GLU A 22 21.15 2.69 0.76
N PHE A 23 20.07 3.46 0.83
CA PHE A 23 19.06 3.32 1.88
C PHE A 23 18.24 2.03 1.82
N GLN A 24 18.27 1.31 0.69
CA GLN A 24 17.57 0.03 0.49
C GLN A 24 18.36 -1.17 1.02
N GLN A 25 19.62 -0.98 1.44
CA GLN A 25 20.42 -2.06 2.00
C GLN A 25 19.82 -2.51 3.34
N GLN A 26 19.90 -3.82 3.60
CA GLN A 26 19.40 -4.41 4.83
C GLN A 26 20.00 -3.70 6.05
N HIS A 27 19.14 -3.30 6.99
CA HIS A 27 19.49 -2.57 8.22
C HIS A 27 20.10 -1.17 8.04
N TYR A 28 20.11 -0.60 6.83
CA TYR A 28 20.62 0.75 6.63
C TYR A 28 19.79 1.78 7.38
N THR A 29 18.46 1.72 7.25
CA THR A 29 17.54 2.70 7.83
C THR A 29 17.59 2.69 9.34
N GLU A 30 17.59 1.50 9.95
CA GLU A 30 17.68 1.30 11.39
C GLU A 30 19.00 1.85 11.94
N ASN A 31 20.12 1.58 11.26
CA ASN A 31 21.42 2.12 11.61
C ASN A 31 21.48 3.65 11.46
N PHE A 32 20.88 4.19 10.41
CA PHE A 32 20.85 5.63 10.17
C PHE A 32 20.07 6.38 11.26
N ILE A 33 18.91 5.85 11.65
CA ILE A 33 18.08 6.40 12.73
C ILE A 33 18.85 6.31 14.05
N GLN A 34 19.42 5.15 14.38
CA GLN A 34 20.21 4.94 15.60
C GLN A 34 21.39 5.92 15.67
N ALA A 35 22.17 6.04 14.59
CA ALA A 35 23.32 6.94 14.52
C ALA A 35 22.90 8.41 14.64
N THR A 36 21.78 8.81 14.06
CA THR A 36 21.25 10.18 14.16
C THR A 36 20.83 10.52 15.58
N ILE A 37 20.12 9.60 16.26
CA ILE A 37 19.72 9.78 17.67
C ILE A 37 20.94 9.81 18.58
N ASP A 38 21.90 8.91 18.37
CA ASP A 38 23.13 8.83 19.17
C ASP A 38 24.01 10.05 18.99
N ALA A 39 24.20 10.53 17.76
CA ALA A 39 24.98 11.73 17.48
C ALA A 39 24.29 13.01 17.97
N GLY A 40 22.97 13.11 17.81
CA GLY A 40 22.21 14.31 18.17
C GLY A 40 21.94 14.45 19.67
N LEU A 41 21.60 13.36 20.34
CA LEU A 41 21.16 13.38 21.75
C LEU A 41 22.15 12.73 22.72
N GLY A 42 22.98 11.77 22.26
CA GLY A 42 23.94 11.07 23.12
C GLY A 42 23.28 10.49 24.37
N ALA A 43 23.77 10.85 25.56
CA ALA A 43 23.18 10.43 26.84
C ALA A 43 21.80 11.02 27.11
N LYS A 44 21.46 12.18 26.52
CA LYS A 44 20.18 12.89 26.74
C LYS A 44 18.99 12.19 26.09
N LYS A 45 19.21 11.15 25.28
CA LYS A 45 18.15 10.33 24.67
C LYS A 45 17.29 9.56 25.68
N ARG A 46 17.82 9.29 26.88
CA ARG A 46 17.07 8.60 27.93
C ARG A 46 16.08 9.57 28.58
N GLY A 47 14.79 9.24 28.51
CA GLY A 47 13.70 10.04 29.08
C GLY A 47 13.28 11.25 28.24
N SER A 48 13.89 11.48 27.07
CA SER A 48 13.43 12.50 26.14
C SER A 48 12.23 12.03 25.34
N GLN A 49 11.39 12.98 24.96
CA GLN A 49 10.30 12.76 24.01
C GLN A 49 10.81 13.08 22.61
N LEU A 50 10.65 12.12 21.69
CA LEU A 50 11.01 12.27 20.29
C LEU A 50 9.74 12.48 19.47
N VAL A 51 9.75 13.51 18.63
CA VAL A 51 8.75 13.69 17.57
C VAL A 51 9.39 13.21 16.28
N VAL A 52 8.77 12.21 15.65
CA VAL A 52 9.23 11.67 14.36
C VAL A 52 8.41 12.32 13.26
N GLY A 53 9.08 12.90 12.28
CA GLY A 53 8.47 13.47 11.08
C GLY A 53 9.28 13.12 9.84
N GLY A 54 8.62 13.07 8.69
CA GLY A 54 9.26 12.78 7.41
C GLY A 54 8.36 13.18 6.25
N ASP A 55 8.97 13.44 5.09
CA ASP A 55 8.27 13.75 3.83
C ASP A 55 7.82 12.49 3.07
N GLY A 56 8.10 11.30 3.62
CA GLY A 56 7.66 10.03 3.08
C GLY A 56 8.32 9.67 1.76
N ARG A 57 9.39 8.86 1.83
CA ARG A 57 10.17 8.44 0.66
C ARG A 57 9.97 6.95 0.40
N PHE A 58 10.93 6.25 -0.17
CA PHE A 58 10.79 4.86 -0.64
C PHE A 58 10.04 3.89 0.29
N LEU A 59 10.30 3.92 1.61
CA LEU A 59 9.64 3.03 2.59
C LEU A 59 8.21 3.46 2.96
N LEU A 60 7.75 4.63 2.49
CA LEU A 60 6.43 5.16 2.81
C LEU A 60 5.34 4.21 2.32
N ILE A 61 5.42 3.73 1.09
CA ILE A 61 4.38 2.85 0.51
C ILE A 61 4.22 1.59 1.37
N GLU A 62 5.33 0.94 1.73
CA GLU A 62 5.30 -0.26 2.55
C GLU A 62 4.71 0.03 3.95
N ALA A 63 5.16 1.11 4.60
CA ALA A 63 4.68 1.50 5.92
C ALA A 63 3.19 1.88 5.89
N THR A 64 2.75 2.68 4.92
CA THR A 64 1.37 3.16 4.82
C THR A 64 0.42 2.04 4.44
N VAL A 65 0.77 1.17 3.50
CA VAL A 65 -0.05 0.01 3.14
C VAL A 65 -0.20 -0.92 4.35
N THR A 66 0.89 -1.19 5.07
CA THR A 66 0.86 -2.08 6.25
C THR A 66 -0.07 -1.55 7.34
N GLU A 67 0.06 -0.28 7.72
CA GLU A 67 -0.79 0.32 8.75
C GLU A 67 -2.23 0.48 8.29
N TYR A 68 -2.45 0.82 7.02
CA TYR A 68 -3.78 0.91 6.45
C TYR A 68 -4.48 -0.44 6.41
N VAL A 69 -3.78 -1.53 6.05
CA VAL A 69 -4.32 -2.91 6.09
C VAL A 69 -4.78 -3.26 7.50
N LYS A 70 -3.98 -2.96 8.53
CA LYS A 70 -4.36 -3.21 9.93
C LYS A 70 -5.63 -2.44 10.32
N LEU A 71 -5.72 -1.17 9.91
CA LEU A 71 -6.92 -0.37 10.13
C LEU A 71 -8.14 -0.99 9.43
N MET A 72 -8.01 -1.38 8.16
CA MET A 72 -9.11 -1.99 7.41
C MET A 72 -9.56 -3.33 8.01
N GLN A 73 -8.63 -4.15 8.48
CA GLN A 73 -8.92 -5.40 9.19
C GLN A 73 -9.66 -5.16 10.52
N SER A 74 -9.48 -4.00 11.15
CA SER A 74 -10.23 -3.64 12.36
C SER A 74 -11.66 -3.18 12.08
N ILE A 75 -11.94 -2.76 10.85
CA ILE A 75 -13.24 -2.22 10.42
C ILE A 75 -14.09 -3.30 9.73
N PHE A 76 -13.47 -4.13 8.87
CA PHE A 76 -14.15 -5.09 8.02
C PHE A 76 -13.79 -6.54 8.36
N ASP A 77 -14.74 -7.45 8.15
CA ASP A 77 -14.52 -8.89 8.27
C ASP A 77 -13.82 -9.43 7.01
N PHE A 78 -12.49 -9.42 7.05
CA PHE A 78 -11.66 -9.90 5.94
C PHE A 78 -11.87 -11.38 5.64
N SER A 79 -12.26 -12.20 6.63
CA SER A 79 -12.54 -13.62 6.40
C SER A 79 -13.74 -13.79 5.48
N LYS A 80 -14.83 -13.06 5.72
CA LYS A 80 -16.03 -13.11 4.89
C LYS A 80 -15.79 -12.55 3.49
N ILE A 81 -15.08 -11.43 3.39
CA ILE A 81 -14.76 -10.83 2.09
C ILE A 81 -13.86 -11.78 1.28
N LYS A 82 -12.90 -12.44 1.93
CA LYS A 82 -12.07 -13.46 1.29
C LYS A 82 -12.90 -14.63 0.79
N SER A 83 -13.83 -15.16 1.58
CA SER A 83 -14.72 -16.24 1.11
C SER A 83 -15.55 -15.83 -0.11
N LEU A 84 -16.06 -14.59 -0.12
CA LEU A 84 -16.81 -14.02 -1.24
C LEU A 84 -15.98 -13.93 -2.54
N LEU A 85 -14.75 -13.40 -2.46
CA LEU A 85 -13.88 -13.18 -3.63
C LEU A 85 -13.20 -14.47 -4.11
N SER A 86 -12.87 -15.38 -3.18
CA SER A 86 -12.24 -16.66 -3.52
C SER A 86 -13.25 -17.73 -3.98
N GLY A 87 -14.55 -17.51 -3.78
CA GLY A 87 -15.62 -18.44 -4.17
C GLY A 87 -15.84 -19.58 -3.18
N ASP A 88 -15.40 -19.40 -1.93
CA ASP A 88 -15.62 -20.32 -0.81
C ASP A 88 -16.99 -20.11 -0.17
N LEU A 89 -18.01 -19.89 -1.01
CA LEU A 89 -19.41 -19.76 -0.64
C LEU A 89 -20.16 -21.05 -1.01
N SER A 90 -21.32 -21.27 -0.39
CA SER A 90 -22.10 -22.52 -0.53
C SER A 90 -22.53 -22.85 -1.97
N ASP A 91 -22.60 -21.85 -2.85
CA ASP A 91 -22.94 -22.00 -4.27
C ASP A 91 -21.70 -22.14 -5.19
N GLY A 92 -20.50 -22.04 -4.63
CA GLY A 92 -19.23 -22.08 -5.37
C GLY A 92 -19.01 -20.92 -6.33
N LYS A 93 -19.87 -19.89 -6.32
CA LYS A 93 -19.75 -18.76 -7.24
C LYS A 93 -18.75 -17.75 -6.67
N LYS A 94 -17.73 -17.40 -7.48
CA LYS A 94 -16.83 -16.29 -7.17
C LYS A 94 -17.54 -14.97 -7.46
N PHE A 95 -17.52 -14.06 -6.50
CA PHE A 95 -17.87 -12.67 -6.77
C PHE A 95 -16.67 -12.00 -7.44
N ARG A 96 -16.82 -11.61 -8.71
CA ARG A 96 -15.72 -11.09 -9.51
C ARG A 96 -15.74 -9.57 -9.50
N VAL A 97 -14.67 -8.97 -8.98
CA VAL A 97 -14.46 -7.53 -8.96
C VAL A 97 -13.54 -7.12 -10.10
N LEU A 98 -13.72 -5.93 -10.66
CA LEU A 98 -12.80 -5.31 -11.61
C LEU A 98 -12.43 -3.91 -11.10
N LEU A 99 -11.20 -3.74 -10.63
CA LEU A 99 -10.78 -2.47 -10.04
C LEU A 99 -9.68 -1.79 -10.82
N ASP A 100 -9.76 -0.47 -10.92
CA ASP A 100 -8.78 0.32 -11.65
C ASP A 100 -8.18 1.44 -10.79
N SER A 101 -6.88 1.35 -10.53
CA SER A 101 -6.14 2.36 -9.77
C SER A 101 -5.63 3.53 -10.62
N MET A 102 -5.85 3.52 -11.93
CA MET A 102 -5.44 4.59 -12.86
C MET A 102 -3.98 5.03 -12.74
N HIS A 103 -3.07 4.13 -12.36
CA HIS A 103 -1.66 4.43 -12.04
C HIS A 103 -1.45 5.42 -10.88
N GLY A 104 -2.47 5.60 -10.04
CA GLY A 104 -2.46 6.45 -8.85
C GLY A 104 -1.98 5.75 -7.59
N ALA A 105 -2.14 6.45 -6.46
CA ALA A 105 -1.63 6.06 -5.15
C ALA A 105 -2.30 4.79 -4.59
N THR A 106 -3.52 4.45 -5.03
CA THR A 106 -4.28 3.28 -4.53
C THR A 106 -3.71 1.95 -4.98
N GLY A 107 -2.88 1.92 -6.02
CA GLY A 107 -2.39 0.70 -6.66
C GLY A 107 -1.76 -0.35 -5.72
N PRO A 108 -0.80 0.04 -4.85
CA PRO A 108 -0.23 -0.87 -3.85
C PRO A 108 -1.27 -1.38 -2.84
N TYR A 109 -2.21 -0.53 -2.43
CA TYR A 109 -3.28 -0.91 -1.49
C TYR A 109 -4.23 -1.94 -2.12
N VAL A 110 -4.65 -1.69 -3.36
CA VAL A 110 -5.53 -2.60 -4.13
C VAL A 110 -4.86 -3.96 -4.33
N SER A 111 -3.59 -3.97 -4.75
CA SER A 111 -2.84 -5.22 -4.95
C SER A 111 -2.71 -6.02 -3.65
N THR A 112 -2.26 -5.38 -2.57
CA THR A 112 -2.04 -6.06 -1.29
C THR A 112 -3.35 -6.52 -0.64
N ILE A 113 -4.37 -5.65 -0.59
CA ILE A 113 -5.62 -6.00 0.08
C ILE A 113 -6.40 -7.02 -0.75
N LEU A 114 -6.65 -6.74 -2.02
CA LEU A 114 -7.57 -7.56 -2.80
C LEU A 114 -6.92 -8.79 -3.38
N ALA A 115 -5.72 -8.70 -3.96
CA ALA A 115 -5.05 -9.89 -4.50
C ALA A 115 -4.40 -10.71 -3.37
N ASP A 116 -3.43 -10.13 -2.66
CA ASP A 116 -2.56 -10.91 -1.78
C ASP A 116 -3.31 -11.44 -0.55
N ILE A 117 -4.15 -10.60 0.08
CA ILE A 117 -4.85 -10.96 1.32
C ILE A 117 -6.18 -11.65 1.05
N LEU A 118 -7.02 -11.03 0.20
CA LEU A 118 -8.42 -11.45 -0.01
C LEU A 118 -8.62 -12.39 -1.20
N GLY A 119 -7.62 -12.60 -2.07
CA GLY A 119 -7.64 -13.63 -3.11
C GLY A 119 -8.42 -13.27 -4.38
N ALA A 120 -8.60 -11.98 -4.68
CA ALA A 120 -9.06 -11.53 -6.00
C ALA A 120 -8.04 -11.89 -7.09
N ASP A 121 -8.52 -12.11 -8.32
CA ASP A 121 -7.64 -12.39 -9.44
C ASP A 121 -6.90 -11.11 -9.86
N SER A 122 -5.56 -11.15 -9.85
CA SER A 122 -4.73 -10.00 -10.19
C SER A 122 -4.98 -9.47 -11.61
N LYS A 123 -5.50 -10.30 -12.52
CA LYS A 123 -5.85 -9.86 -13.88
C LYS A 123 -7.04 -8.89 -13.90
N ASP A 124 -7.88 -8.94 -12.86
CA ASP A 124 -9.04 -8.08 -12.69
C ASP A 124 -8.66 -6.80 -11.88
N LEU A 125 -7.36 -6.57 -11.63
CA LEU A 125 -6.84 -5.36 -10.98
C LEU A 125 -5.98 -4.57 -11.98
N LEU A 126 -6.55 -3.48 -12.49
CA LEU A 126 -5.99 -2.68 -13.56
C LEU A 126 -5.10 -1.55 -13.02
N ARG A 127 -3.97 -1.33 -13.69
CA ARG A 127 -3.11 -0.14 -13.53
C ARG A 127 -2.69 0.12 -12.07
N THR A 128 -2.40 -0.94 -11.32
CA THR A 128 -2.04 -0.89 -9.89
C THR A 128 -0.59 -0.50 -9.60
N VAL A 129 0.22 -0.25 -10.62
CA VAL A 129 1.58 0.28 -10.45
C VAL A 129 1.53 1.81 -10.55
N PRO A 130 1.84 2.55 -9.46
CA PRO A 130 1.89 4.01 -9.49
C PRO A 130 2.91 4.53 -10.50
N LYS A 131 2.56 5.59 -11.22
CA LYS A 131 3.48 6.26 -12.17
C LYS A 131 3.46 7.78 -11.96
N PRO A 132 4.62 8.46 -12.05
CA PRO A 132 4.68 9.92 -11.90
C PRO A 132 3.80 10.69 -12.88
N ASP A 133 3.53 10.12 -14.05
CA ASP A 133 2.71 10.69 -15.13
C ASP A 133 1.36 9.97 -15.30
N PHE A 134 0.98 9.09 -14.35
CA PHE A 134 -0.20 8.23 -14.42
C PHE A 134 -0.29 7.40 -15.72
N GLY A 135 0.85 7.07 -16.34
CA GLY A 135 0.87 6.38 -17.62
C GLY A 135 0.43 7.25 -18.80
N GLY A 136 0.54 8.57 -18.69
CA GLY A 136 0.14 9.55 -19.70
C GLY A 136 -1.37 9.85 -19.72
N GLY A 137 -2.13 9.34 -18.74
CA GLY A 137 -3.58 9.53 -18.63
C GLY A 137 -3.97 10.56 -17.56
N HIS A 138 -5.27 10.87 -17.50
CA HIS A 138 -5.84 11.68 -16.43
C HIS A 138 -6.46 10.76 -15.37
N PRO A 139 -5.99 10.77 -14.10
CA PRO A 139 -6.49 9.88 -13.05
C PRO A 139 -7.76 10.48 -12.41
N ASP A 140 -8.81 10.63 -13.23
CA ASP A 140 -10.12 11.11 -12.78
C ASP A 140 -11.19 10.05 -13.15
N PRO A 141 -11.80 9.40 -12.16
CA PRO A 141 -12.67 8.25 -12.38
C PRO A 141 -14.05 8.72 -12.86
N ASN A 142 -14.23 8.77 -14.17
CA ASN A 142 -15.51 9.07 -14.83
C ASN A 142 -15.64 8.30 -16.15
N LEU A 143 -16.81 8.36 -16.79
CA LEU A 143 -17.10 7.62 -18.04
C LEU A 143 -16.15 7.98 -19.21
N THR A 144 -15.50 9.13 -19.17
CA THR A 144 -14.54 9.56 -20.19
C THR A 144 -13.18 8.87 -20.00
N TYR A 145 -12.61 8.90 -18.80
CA TYR A 145 -11.26 8.40 -18.54
C TYR A 145 -11.21 6.94 -18.05
N ALA A 146 -12.31 6.42 -17.49
CA ALA A 146 -12.46 5.02 -17.08
C ALA A 146 -13.03 4.14 -18.19
N LYS A 147 -12.92 4.55 -19.47
CA LYS A 147 -13.51 3.82 -20.61
C LYS A 147 -13.10 2.34 -20.68
N ALA A 148 -11.83 2.03 -20.39
CA ALA A 148 -11.33 0.65 -20.39
C ALA A 148 -12.04 -0.23 -19.36
N LEU A 149 -12.27 0.29 -18.14
CA LEU A 149 -13.04 -0.36 -17.09
C LEU A 149 -14.49 -0.59 -17.55
N VAL A 150 -15.14 0.46 -18.05
CA VAL A 150 -16.54 0.40 -18.50
C VAL A 150 -16.73 -0.59 -19.64
N ASP A 151 -15.79 -0.65 -20.59
CA ASP A 151 -15.88 -1.58 -21.71
C ASP A 151 -15.67 -3.03 -21.27
N GLN A 152 -14.82 -3.31 -20.29
CA GLN A 152 -14.69 -4.65 -19.72
C GLN A 152 -15.92 -5.08 -18.91
N LEU A 153 -16.50 -4.18 -18.10
CA LEU A 153 -17.72 -4.49 -17.33
C LEU A 153 -18.89 -4.89 -18.23
N LYS A 154 -19.01 -4.28 -19.42
CA LYS A 154 -20.06 -4.62 -20.40
C LYS A 154 -20.01 -6.06 -20.90
N ASN A 155 -18.87 -6.76 -20.75
CA ASN A 155 -18.76 -8.17 -21.12
C ASN A 155 -19.54 -9.09 -20.17
N GLY A 156 -19.96 -8.59 -18.99
CA GLY A 156 -20.78 -9.33 -18.04
C GLY A 156 -20.02 -10.39 -17.23
N GLU A 157 -18.69 -10.35 -17.24
CA GLU A 157 -17.84 -11.31 -16.54
C GLU A 157 -17.55 -10.93 -15.07
N HIS A 158 -17.86 -9.68 -14.68
CA HIS A 158 -17.61 -9.12 -13.36
C HIS A 158 -18.92 -8.65 -12.73
N ASP A 159 -19.07 -8.87 -11.42
CA ASP A 159 -20.26 -8.50 -10.66
C ASP A 159 -20.17 -7.05 -10.13
N LEU A 160 -18.96 -6.51 -10.00
CA LEU A 160 -18.69 -5.13 -9.52
C LEU A 160 -17.47 -4.55 -10.24
N GLY A 161 -17.56 -3.28 -10.63
CA GLY A 161 -16.41 -2.50 -11.09
C GLY A 161 -16.22 -1.24 -10.28
N ALA A 162 -14.98 -0.79 -10.10
CA ALA A 162 -14.72 0.56 -9.61
C ALA A 162 -13.39 1.12 -10.10
N ALA A 163 -13.30 2.45 -10.19
CA ALA A 163 -12.06 3.18 -10.48
C ALA A 163 -11.76 4.19 -9.37
N PHE A 164 -10.48 4.43 -9.10
CA PHE A 164 -10.01 5.44 -8.16
C PHE A 164 -9.31 6.60 -8.88
N ASP A 165 -9.38 7.79 -8.29
CA ASP A 165 -8.56 8.93 -8.70
C ASP A 165 -7.08 8.79 -8.28
N GLY A 166 -6.28 9.80 -8.60
CA GLY A 166 -4.84 9.77 -8.44
C GLY A 166 -4.37 9.62 -6.99
N ASP A 167 -5.08 10.19 -6.02
CA ASP A 167 -4.76 10.13 -4.59
C ASP A 167 -5.67 9.19 -3.79
N GLY A 168 -6.75 8.68 -4.38
CA GLY A 168 -7.59 7.62 -3.83
C GLY A 168 -8.71 8.09 -2.90
N VAL A 169 -9.09 9.37 -2.99
CA VAL A 169 -10.18 9.94 -2.17
C VAL A 169 -11.52 9.96 -2.91
N SER A 170 -11.49 9.88 -4.24
CA SER A 170 -12.69 9.77 -5.08
C SER A 170 -12.71 8.43 -5.81
N PHE A 171 -13.92 7.90 -6.01
CA PHE A 171 -14.10 6.65 -6.73
C PHE A 171 -15.37 6.67 -7.59
N PHE A 172 -15.34 5.89 -8.67
CA PHE A 172 -16.45 5.61 -9.58
C PHE A 172 -16.82 4.13 -9.45
N VAL A 173 -18.12 3.81 -9.39
CA VAL A 173 -18.66 2.45 -9.36
C VAL A 173 -19.65 2.28 -10.50
#